data_AF-A0A1G4M6G1-F1
#
_entry.id   AF-A0A1G4M6G1-F1
#
_cell.length_a   1.000
_cell.length_b   1.000
_cell.length_c   1.000
_cell.angle_alpha   90.00
_cell.angle_beta   90.00
_cell.angle_gamma   90.00
#
_symmetry.space_group_name_H-M   'P 1'
#
loop_
_entity.id
_entity.type
_entity.pdbx_description
1 polymer ?
#
loop_
_entity_poly.entity_id
_entity_poly.type
_entity_poly.pdbx_seq_one_letter_code
_entity_poly.pdbx_strand_id
1 'polypeptide(L)'
;MNKAANEQLIENARRTLIKAQNLCQNSNIKLSSVMTTVSEWQRYRSKLQFVTECIQAQGDFLLNDILIKGIGSGLIDNEWSTVVLTELVKEMEHWQKILVERIEKLDNISNDLDNEQHSKLGDFISRESVRTLQEKLKEVPVIRKQVDSIKSQYQIMLRKIRNQLLGSKIYKLKMEFEDSFGLDCKDTIKIEENFTSEVRHMEQELVEFLRSFTDHFDKCKMLVNTELSDEDKNDLFKIVQRDDSELDSIMHVLEEAADEVISFTTEAKAFLNQKEEEKEVLKASIGKLLMELKKHEEYLSVFEGISNLIEKFKSSCMQDIQEAKELHQFYEKFEESYYSLLKEVRRRKDVASKMSRILQNCETQLRDLNFADIKERQAFLLENGNYLPENIWPGEIDDLSPLFTLEYQIRKI
;
A
#
# COMPACT_ATOMS: atom_id res chain seq x y z
N MET A 1 61.01 -9.39 -74.03
CA MET A 1 60.17 -8.79 -72.97
C MET A 1 61.00 -7.73 -72.26
N ASN A 2 60.50 -6.48 -72.17
CA ASN A 2 61.28 -5.35 -71.66
C ASN A 2 61.03 -5.18 -70.15
N LYS A 3 62.05 -5.36 -69.33
CA LYS A 3 61.97 -5.27 -67.85
C LYS A 3 61.35 -3.93 -67.39
N ALA A 4 61.64 -2.85 -68.12
CA ALA A 4 61.10 -1.52 -67.90
C ALA A 4 59.59 -1.41 -68.14
N ALA A 5 59.03 -2.16 -69.09
CA ALA A 5 57.57 -2.14 -69.35
C ALA A 5 56.79 -2.86 -68.24
N ASN A 6 57.33 -3.96 -67.71
CA ASN A 6 56.73 -4.68 -66.58
C ASN A 6 56.77 -3.85 -65.29
N GLU A 7 57.86 -3.14 -65.03
CA GLU A 7 57.98 -2.21 -63.89
C GLU A 7 56.99 -1.05 -64.00
N GLN A 8 56.73 -0.54 -65.21
CA GLN A 8 55.76 0.53 -65.44
C GLN A 8 54.31 0.08 -65.20
N LEU A 9 53.95 -1.13 -65.62
CA LEU A 9 52.63 -1.73 -65.36
C LEU A 9 52.38 -1.94 -63.86
N ILE A 10 53.38 -2.43 -63.12
CA ILE A 10 53.27 -2.61 -61.67
C ILE A 10 53.11 -1.27 -60.95
N GLU A 11 53.88 -0.27 -61.34
CA GLU A 11 53.81 1.05 -60.72
C GLU A 11 52.45 1.73 -61.01
N ASN A 12 51.88 1.54 -62.20
CA ASN A 12 50.54 2.00 -62.53
C ASN A 12 49.47 1.28 -61.68
N ALA A 13 49.48 -0.05 -61.68
CA ALA A 13 48.59 -0.88 -60.86
C ALA A 13 48.68 -0.52 -59.37
N ARG A 14 49.89 -0.27 -58.85
CA ARG A 14 50.11 0.13 -57.44
C ARG A 14 49.48 1.49 -57.14
N ARG A 15 49.69 2.50 -57.99
CA ARG A 15 49.12 3.84 -57.78
C ARG A 15 47.60 3.80 -57.79
N THR A 16 47.02 3.09 -58.76
CA THR A 16 45.56 3.00 -58.88
C THR A 16 44.96 2.20 -57.74
N LEU A 17 45.59 1.09 -57.31
CA LEU A 17 45.17 0.34 -56.13
C LEU A 17 45.19 1.21 -54.86
N ILE A 18 46.24 2.01 -54.62
CA ILE A 18 46.31 2.89 -53.44
C ILE A 18 45.21 3.96 -53.48
N LYS A 19 44.93 4.53 -54.65
CA LYS A 19 43.84 5.50 -54.80
C LYS A 19 42.47 4.82 -54.55
N ALA A 20 42.25 3.64 -55.13
CA ALA A 20 41.02 2.88 -54.95
C ALA A 20 40.80 2.47 -53.48
N GLN A 21 41.86 2.04 -52.79
CA GLN A 21 41.86 1.77 -51.36
C GLN A 21 41.42 2.98 -50.54
N ASN A 22 41.98 4.16 -50.81
CA ASN A 22 41.60 5.38 -50.10
C ASN A 22 40.14 5.79 -50.37
N LEU A 23 39.67 5.70 -51.62
CA LEU A 23 38.28 5.97 -51.97
C LEU A 23 37.33 5.00 -51.27
N CYS A 24 37.57 3.69 -51.38
CA CYS A 24 36.76 2.66 -50.75
C CYS A 24 36.76 2.82 -49.22
N GLN A 25 37.91 3.11 -48.61
CA GLN A 25 37.99 3.33 -47.16
C GLN A 25 37.16 4.53 -46.72
N ASN A 26 37.25 5.67 -47.42
CA ASN A 26 36.49 6.86 -47.09
C ASN A 26 34.98 6.65 -47.28
N SER A 27 34.58 6.00 -48.36
CA SER A 27 33.16 5.66 -48.63
C SER A 27 32.62 4.67 -47.59
N ASN A 28 33.38 3.63 -47.24
CA ASN A 28 32.97 2.64 -46.25
C ASN A 28 32.84 3.25 -44.83
N ILE A 29 33.72 4.18 -44.44
CA ILE A 29 33.57 4.93 -43.18
C ILE A 29 32.22 5.69 -43.14
N LYS A 30 31.81 6.29 -44.27
CA LYS A 30 30.53 7.01 -44.35
C LYS A 30 29.33 6.05 -44.28
N LEU A 31 29.39 4.92 -44.98
CA LEU A 31 28.35 3.87 -44.93
C LEU A 31 28.21 3.27 -43.53
N SER A 32 29.32 2.88 -42.91
CA SER A 32 29.36 2.38 -41.53
C SER A 32 28.81 3.39 -40.52
N SER A 33 29.08 4.69 -40.73
CA SER A 33 28.51 5.76 -39.90
C SER A 33 26.99 5.83 -40.01
N VAL A 34 26.42 5.70 -41.21
CA VAL A 34 24.95 5.67 -41.39
C VAL A 34 24.35 4.44 -40.72
N MET A 35 24.95 3.26 -40.90
CA MET A 35 24.46 2.03 -40.28
C MET A 35 24.48 2.06 -38.75
N THR A 36 25.47 2.73 -38.16
CA THR A 36 25.52 2.96 -36.72
C THR A 36 24.33 3.81 -36.28
N THR A 37 24.06 4.93 -36.95
CA THR A 37 22.91 5.80 -36.63
C THR A 37 21.57 5.08 -36.83
N VAL A 38 21.41 4.29 -37.90
CA VAL A 38 20.21 3.46 -38.14
C VAL A 38 19.98 2.47 -36.98
N SER A 39 21.03 1.78 -36.55
CA SER A 39 20.94 0.81 -35.43
C SER A 39 20.57 1.49 -34.11
N GLU A 40 21.12 2.67 -33.85
CA GLU A 40 20.77 3.48 -32.67
C GLU A 40 19.31 3.93 -32.70
N TRP A 41 18.82 4.34 -33.87
CA TRP A 41 17.43 4.73 -34.08
C TRP A 41 16.47 3.56 -33.83
N GLN A 42 16.73 2.37 -34.39
CA GLN A 42 15.94 1.15 -34.17
C GLN A 42 15.82 0.78 -32.68
N ARG A 43 16.96 0.83 -31.97
CA ARG A 43 17.00 0.57 -30.53
C ARG A 43 16.17 1.61 -29.77
N TYR A 44 16.23 2.87 -30.17
CA TYR A 44 15.48 3.93 -29.53
C TYR A 44 13.97 3.82 -29.76
N ARG A 45 13.56 3.54 -30.99
CA ARG A 45 12.17 3.25 -31.37
C ARG A 45 11.58 2.13 -30.50
N SER A 46 12.30 1.02 -30.34
CA SER A 46 11.88 -0.09 -29.48
C SER A 46 11.66 0.35 -28.02
N LYS A 47 12.52 1.23 -27.51
CA LYS A 47 12.37 1.80 -26.17
C LYS A 47 11.16 2.74 -26.07
N LEU A 48 10.93 3.58 -27.07
CA LEU A 48 9.77 4.47 -27.11
C LEU A 48 8.46 3.69 -27.11
N GLN A 49 8.39 2.61 -27.89
CA GLN A 49 7.24 1.71 -27.91
C GLN A 49 6.97 1.16 -26.51
N PHE A 50 7.99 0.56 -25.91
CA PHE A 50 7.89 0.00 -24.56
C PHE A 50 7.43 1.04 -23.53
N VAL A 51 8.02 2.24 -23.54
CA VAL A 51 7.65 3.31 -22.61
C VAL A 51 6.21 3.77 -22.82
N THR A 52 5.74 3.87 -24.07
CA THR A 52 4.37 4.26 -24.40
C THR A 52 3.37 3.21 -23.89
N GLU A 53 3.68 1.92 -24.08
CA GLU A 53 2.88 0.81 -23.55
C GLU A 53 2.86 0.82 -22.02
N CYS A 54 4.00 1.07 -21.36
CA CYS A 54 4.05 1.19 -19.90
C CYS A 54 3.21 2.36 -19.37
N ILE A 55 3.23 3.52 -20.04
CA ILE A 55 2.42 4.68 -19.64
C ILE A 55 0.93 4.37 -19.77
N GLN A 56 0.53 3.66 -20.83
CA GLN A 56 -0.85 3.20 -20.99
C GLN A 56 -1.24 2.24 -19.86
N ALA A 57 -0.42 1.21 -19.61
CA ALA A 57 -0.66 0.24 -18.55
C ALA A 57 -0.73 0.89 -17.16
N GLN A 58 0.13 1.88 -16.89
CA GLN A 58 0.10 2.63 -15.63
C GLN A 58 -1.17 3.47 -15.49
N GLY A 59 -1.64 4.09 -16.57
CA GLY A 59 -2.92 4.80 -16.59
C GLY A 59 -4.10 3.87 -16.33
N ASP A 60 -4.10 2.69 -16.95
CA ASP A 60 -5.12 1.66 -16.76
C ASP A 60 -5.12 1.11 -15.33
N PHE A 61 -3.95 0.87 -14.74
CA PHE A 61 -3.80 0.45 -13.34
C PHE A 61 -4.34 1.51 -12.37
N LEU A 62 -3.97 2.78 -12.58
CA LEU A 62 -4.49 3.90 -11.80
C LEU A 62 -6.02 3.97 -11.86
N LEU A 63 -6.61 3.83 -13.05
CA LEU A 63 -8.06 3.90 -13.21
C LEU A 63 -8.77 2.68 -12.60
N ASN A 64 -8.38 1.48 -13.02
CA ASN A 64 -9.15 0.27 -12.76
C ASN A 64 -8.89 -0.32 -11.38
N ASP A 65 -7.62 -0.40 -10.97
CA ASP A 65 -7.26 -1.08 -9.74
C ASP A 65 -7.21 -0.12 -8.55
N ILE A 66 -6.60 1.06 -8.70
CA ILE A 66 -6.53 2.03 -7.61
C ILE A 66 -7.88 2.73 -7.42
N LEU A 67 -8.38 3.44 -8.45
CA LEU A 67 -9.56 4.28 -8.30
C LEU A 67 -10.86 3.47 -8.27
N ILE A 68 -11.12 2.60 -9.23
CA ILE A 68 -12.40 1.88 -9.28
C ILE A 68 -12.46 0.80 -8.19
N LYS A 69 -11.52 -0.14 -8.16
CA LYS A 69 -11.55 -1.24 -7.20
C LYS A 69 -11.17 -0.82 -5.78
N GLY A 70 -10.01 -0.19 -5.62
CA GLY A 70 -9.50 0.21 -4.29
C GLY A 70 -10.37 1.27 -3.62
N ILE A 71 -10.46 2.46 -4.21
CA ILE A 71 -11.15 3.60 -3.60
C ILE A 71 -12.67 3.50 -3.78
N GLY A 72 -13.16 3.25 -5.00
CA GLY A 72 -14.58 3.22 -5.31
C GLY A 72 -15.32 2.11 -4.57
N SER A 73 -15.10 0.86 -4.98
CA SER A 73 -15.79 -0.27 -4.38
C SER A 73 -15.28 -0.62 -2.98
N GLY A 74 -13.96 -0.57 -2.75
CA GLY A 74 -13.36 -0.99 -1.48
C GLY A 74 -13.63 0.00 -0.35
N LEU A 75 -13.23 1.27 -0.53
CA LEU A 75 -13.36 2.28 0.52
C LEU A 75 -14.74 2.94 0.54
N ILE A 76 -15.19 3.54 -0.56
CA ILE A 76 -16.40 4.37 -0.56
C ILE A 76 -17.65 3.51 -0.37
N ASP A 77 -17.85 2.48 -1.20
CA ASP A 77 -19.10 1.72 -1.20
C ASP A 77 -19.16 0.70 -0.05
N ASN A 78 -18.06 -0.02 0.21
CA ASN A 78 -18.01 -1.03 1.27
C ASN A 78 -17.66 -0.42 2.64
N GLU A 79 -16.40 -0.05 2.87
CA GLU A 79 -15.95 0.35 4.22
C GLU A 79 -16.68 1.59 4.76
N TRP A 80 -16.76 2.67 3.99
CA TRP A 80 -17.29 3.93 4.51
C TRP A 80 -18.82 3.93 4.52
N SER A 81 -19.47 3.58 3.41
CA SER A 81 -20.94 3.65 3.31
C SER A 81 -21.63 2.53 4.09
N THR A 82 -21.12 1.31 4.00
CA THR A 82 -21.77 0.12 4.59
C THR A 82 -21.25 -0.13 6.01
N VAL A 83 -19.95 -0.38 6.17
CA VAL A 83 -19.39 -0.78 7.47
C VAL A 83 -19.46 0.37 8.49
N VAL A 84 -18.91 1.55 8.16
CA VAL A 84 -18.79 2.67 9.11
C VAL A 84 -20.10 3.44 9.27
N LEU A 85 -20.71 3.90 8.18
CA LEU A 85 -21.88 4.78 8.26
C LEU A 85 -23.21 4.06 8.49
N THR A 86 -23.24 2.73 8.35
CA THR A 86 -24.47 1.93 8.52
C THR A 86 -24.33 0.90 9.64
N GLU A 87 -23.41 -0.07 9.52
CA GLU A 87 -23.32 -1.18 10.49
C GLU A 87 -22.81 -0.72 11.86
N LEU A 88 -21.70 0.01 11.89
CA LEU A 88 -21.13 0.54 13.13
C LEU A 88 -22.07 1.52 13.82
N VAL A 89 -22.75 2.39 13.06
CA VAL A 89 -23.76 3.31 13.61
C VAL A 89 -24.91 2.53 14.26
N LYS A 90 -25.43 1.50 13.59
CA LYS A 90 -26.49 0.65 14.15
C LYS A 90 -26.04 -0.05 15.43
N GLU A 91 -24.80 -0.56 15.47
CA GLU A 91 -24.26 -1.21 16.68
C GLU A 91 -24.12 -0.20 17.83
N MET A 92 -23.59 1.00 17.57
CA MET A 92 -23.52 2.06 18.57
C MET A 92 -24.90 2.47 19.10
N GLU A 93 -25.89 2.69 18.21
CA GLU A 93 -27.26 3.02 18.60
C GLU A 93 -27.91 1.91 19.43
N HIS A 94 -27.67 0.65 19.06
CA HIS A 94 -28.19 -0.51 19.78
C HIS A 94 -27.64 -0.59 21.21
N TRP A 95 -26.32 -0.48 21.38
CA TRP A 95 -25.70 -0.56 22.71
C TRP A 95 -25.99 0.68 23.57
N GLN A 96 -26.06 1.87 22.96
CA GLN A 96 -26.52 3.07 23.65
C GLN A 96 -27.94 2.87 24.20
N LYS A 97 -28.85 2.33 23.39
CA LYS A 97 -30.22 2.06 23.81
C LYS A 97 -30.28 1.05 24.97
N ILE A 98 -29.57 -0.06 24.85
CA ILE A 98 -29.50 -1.10 25.89
C ILE A 98 -28.96 -0.54 27.22
N LEU A 99 -27.94 0.32 27.17
CA LEU A 99 -27.40 0.96 28.37
C LEU A 99 -28.41 1.92 29.01
N VAL A 100 -29.10 2.75 28.21
CA VAL A 100 -30.12 3.67 28.71
C VAL A 100 -31.27 2.90 29.35
N GLU A 101 -31.79 1.85 28.69
CA GLU A 101 -32.85 1.00 29.24
C GLU A 101 -32.44 0.33 30.56
N ARG A 102 -31.18 -0.12 30.67
CA ARG A 102 -30.65 -0.70 31.92
C ARG A 102 -30.61 0.33 33.05
N ILE A 103 -30.21 1.56 32.76
CA ILE A 103 -30.16 2.64 33.75
C ILE A 103 -31.55 3.05 34.18
N GLU A 104 -32.49 3.21 33.23
CA GLU A 104 -33.89 3.48 33.56
C GLU A 104 -34.49 2.38 34.44
N LYS A 105 -34.11 1.11 34.20
CA LYS A 105 -34.48 0.01 35.08
C LYS A 105 -33.93 0.21 36.50
N LEU A 106 -32.64 0.53 36.65
CA LEU A 106 -32.02 0.78 37.96
C LEU A 106 -32.60 2.02 38.67
N ASP A 107 -32.95 3.06 37.92
CA ASP A 107 -33.64 4.26 38.40
C ASP A 107 -35.06 3.93 38.89
N ASN A 108 -35.64 2.79 38.53
CA ASN A 108 -36.98 2.36 38.97
C ASN A 108 -36.97 1.33 40.10
N ILE A 109 -35.80 0.84 40.53
CA ILE A 109 -35.70 -0.08 41.67
C ILE A 109 -35.43 0.74 42.93
N SER A 110 -36.38 0.68 43.87
CA SER A 110 -36.26 1.31 45.19
C SER A 110 -35.24 0.58 46.06
N ASN A 111 -34.47 1.34 46.83
CA ASN A 111 -33.54 0.78 47.80
C ASN A 111 -34.25 0.46 49.14
N ASP A 112 -34.62 -0.79 49.35
CA ASP A 112 -35.24 -1.29 50.59
C ASP A 112 -34.38 -1.14 51.85
N LEU A 113 -33.09 -0.79 51.71
CA LEU A 113 -32.18 -0.58 52.84
C LEU A 113 -32.15 0.86 53.34
N ASP A 114 -32.62 1.80 52.53
CA ASP A 114 -32.64 3.22 52.85
C ASP A 114 -34.03 3.64 53.33
N ASN A 115 -34.21 3.61 54.64
CA ASN A 115 -35.49 3.91 55.28
C ASN A 115 -35.80 5.41 55.37
N GLU A 116 -34.84 6.30 55.05
CA GLU A 116 -34.96 7.75 55.30
C GLU A 116 -35.02 8.58 54.02
N GLN A 117 -34.25 8.21 52.98
CA GLN A 117 -34.12 9.04 51.77
C GLN A 117 -34.81 8.45 50.53
N HIS A 118 -35.40 7.25 50.62
CA HIS A 118 -36.06 6.57 49.50
C HIS A 118 -35.21 6.54 48.23
N SER A 119 -33.88 6.36 48.37
CA SER A 119 -32.96 6.29 47.23
C SER A 119 -33.32 5.15 46.27
N LYS A 120 -32.94 5.33 45.01
CA LYS A 120 -33.04 4.31 43.96
C LYS A 120 -31.66 3.73 43.68
N LEU A 121 -31.61 2.52 43.12
CA LEU A 121 -30.33 1.88 42.77
C LEU A 121 -29.52 2.71 41.77
N GLY A 122 -30.21 3.41 40.87
CA GLY A 122 -29.58 4.27 39.87
C GLY A 122 -28.91 5.54 40.41
N ASP A 123 -29.15 5.90 41.68
CA ASP A 123 -28.44 7.02 42.34
C ASP A 123 -26.99 6.68 42.68
N PHE A 124 -26.63 5.38 42.69
CA PHE A 124 -25.31 4.88 43.08
C PHE A 124 -24.38 4.58 41.90
N ILE A 125 -24.81 4.83 40.66
CA ILE A 125 -24.03 4.55 39.45
C ILE A 125 -23.50 5.83 38.79
N SER A 126 -22.27 5.77 38.23
CA SER A 126 -21.73 6.87 37.43
C SER A 126 -22.39 6.92 36.05
N ARG A 127 -22.83 8.12 35.64
CA ARG A 127 -23.49 8.36 34.33
C ARG A 127 -22.54 8.91 33.26
N GLU A 128 -21.28 9.17 33.60
CA GLU A 128 -20.32 9.80 32.68
C GLU A 128 -19.98 8.85 31.51
N SER A 129 -19.65 7.60 31.80
CA SER A 129 -19.29 6.57 30.81
C SER A 129 -20.44 6.16 29.88
N VAL A 130 -21.67 6.52 30.22
CA VAL A 130 -22.89 6.18 29.46
C VAL A 130 -23.08 7.10 28.26
N ARG A 131 -22.47 8.29 28.29
CA ARG A 131 -22.60 9.31 27.24
C ARG A 131 -21.55 9.17 26.15
N THR A 132 -20.51 8.36 26.34
CA THR A 132 -19.39 8.21 25.39
C THR A 132 -19.86 7.81 23.99
N LEU A 133 -20.71 6.77 23.88
CA LEU A 133 -21.28 6.35 22.59
C LEU A 133 -22.18 7.43 21.97
N GLN A 134 -22.94 8.16 22.80
CA GLN A 134 -23.77 9.28 22.34
C GLN A 134 -22.92 10.45 21.79
N GLU A 135 -21.75 10.69 22.36
CA GLU A 135 -20.80 11.68 21.85
C GLU A 135 -20.23 11.25 20.49
N LYS A 136 -19.84 9.99 20.33
CA LYS A 136 -19.43 9.45 19.01
C LYS A 136 -20.52 9.53 17.96
N LEU A 137 -21.77 9.25 18.32
CA LEU A 137 -22.91 9.39 17.42
C LEU A 137 -23.11 10.83 16.93
N LYS A 138 -22.69 11.85 17.70
CA LYS A 138 -22.71 13.26 17.26
C LYS A 138 -21.60 13.58 16.25
N GLU A 139 -20.53 12.79 16.20
CA GLU A 139 -19.44 12.95 15.22
C GLU A 139 -19.81 12.33 13.86
N VAL A 140 -20.71 11.35 13.81
CA VAL A 140 -21.12 10.64 12.58
C VAL A 140 -21.56 11.57 11.44
N PRO A 141 -22.36 12.65 11.66
CA PRO A 141 -22.71 13.59 10.60
C PRO A 141 -21.50 14.32 10.00
N VAL A 142 -20.45 14.56 10.80
CA VAL A 142 -19.20 15.18 10.33
C VAL A 142 -18.44 14.20 9.44
N ILE A 143 -18.31 12.95 9.87
CA ILE A 143 -17.70 11.88 9.08
C ILE A 143 -18.45 11.66 7.76
N ARG A 144 -19.79 11.64 7.79
CA ARG A 144 -20.62 11.54 6.59
C ARG A 144 -20.34 12.67 5.59
N LYS A 145 -20.26 13.92 6.07
CA LYS A 145 -19.90 15.07 5.21
C LYS A 145 -18.51 14.93 4.60
N GLN A 146 -17.55 14.39 5.34
CA GLN A 146 -16.20 14.11 4.82
C GLN A 146 -16.25 13.05 3.72
N VAL A 147 -16.94 11.93 3.96
CA VAL A 147 -17.12 10.85 2.97
C VAL A 147 -17.79 11.37 1.70
N ASP A 148 -18.84 12.18 1.81
CA ASP A 148 -19.53 12.77 0.65
C ASP A 148 -18.64 13.73 -0.14
N SER A 149 -17.84 14.55 0.56
CA SER A 149 -16.84 15.43 -0.06
C SER A 149 -15.82 14.63 -0.86
N ILE A 150 -15.28 13.56 -0.26
CA ILE A 150 -14.31 12.66 -0.90
C ILE A 150 -14.94 11.95 -2.10
N LYS A 151 -16.18 11.49 -1.97
CA LYS A 151 -16.91 10.86 -3.07
C LYS A 151 -17.06 11.82 -4.26
N SER A 152 -17.32 13.10 -4.00
CA SER A 152 -17.34 14.12 -5.05
C SER A 152 -15.97 14.33 -5.70
N GLN A 153 -14.89 14.46 -4.90
CA GLN A 153 -13.52 14.60 -5.40
C GLN A 153 -13.07 13.39 -6.21
N TYR A 154 -13.39 12.19 -5.73
CA TYR A 154 -13.17 10.91 -6.41
C TYR A 154 -13.84 10.89 -7.79
N GLN A 155 -15.12 11.28 -7.88
CA GLN A 155 -15.85 11.32 -9.15
C GLN A 155 -15.24 12.31 -10.14
N ILE A 156 -14.75 13.46 -9.67
CA ILE A 156 -14.03 14.43 -10.49
C ILE A 156 -12.71 13.82 -11.00
N MET A 157 -11.93 13.20 -10.12
CA MET A 157 -10.66 12.56 -10.47
C MET A 157 -10.85 11.42 -11.47
N LEU A 158 -11.85 10.57 -11.25
CA LEU A 158 -12.18 9.45 -12.13
C LEU A 158 -12.55 9.92 -13.54
N ARG A 159 -13.36 10.98 -13.67
CA ARG A 159 -13.67 11.58 -14.98
C ARG A 159 -12.43 12.18 -15.65
N LYS A 160 -11.59 12.89 -14.89
CA LYS A 160 -10.35 13.48 -15.43
C LYS A 160 -9.41 12.39 -15.96
N ILE A 161 -9.16 11.34 -15.19
CA ILE A 161 -8.26 10.26 -15.60
C ILE A 161 -8.84 9.47 -16.78
N ARG A 162 -10.12 9.10 -16.71
CA ARG A 162 -10.76 8.34 -17.80
C ARG A 162 -10.80 9.13 -19.11
N ASN A 163 -11.31 10.36 -19.07
CA ASN A 163 -11.61 11.11 -20.29
C ASN A 163 -10.42 11.94 -20.80
N GLN A 164 -9.68 12.58 -19.89
CA GLN A 164 -8.60 13.50 -20.27
C GLN A 164 -7.26 12.77 -20.37
N LEU A 165 -6.90 11.96 -19.37
CA LEU A 165 -5.61 11.28 -19.38
C LEU A 165 -5.60 10.10 -20.35
N LEU A 166 -6.45 9.09 -20.12
CA LEU A 166 -6.50 7.88 -20.96
C LEU A 166 -7.14 8.16 -22.32
N GLY A 167 -8.37 8.67 -22.33
CA GLY A 167 -9.15 8.86 -23.56
C GLY A 167 -8.67 9.95 -24.50
N SER A 168 -7.78 10.86 -24.05
CA SER A 168 -7.26 11.94 -24.89
C SER A 168 -5.74 11.95 -24.94
N LYS A 169 -5.04 12.18 -23.83
CA LYS A 169 -3.59 12.42 -23.88
C LYS A 169 -2.77 11.16 -24.18
N ILE A 170 -3.03 10.05 -23.48
CA ILE A 170 -2.33 8.77 -23.71
C ILE A 170 -2.73 8.20 -25.07
N TYR A 171 -4.02 8.27 -25.43
CA TYR A 171 -4.47 7.88 -26.77
C TYR A 171 -3.76 8.69 -27.87
N LYS A 172 -3.66 10.02 -27.71
CA LYS A 172 -2.94 10.88 -28.66
C LYS A 172 -1.46 10.54 -28.73
N LEU A 173 -0.78 10.31 -27.59
CA LEU A 173 0.61 9.88 -27.57
C LEU A 173 0.82 8.59 -28.36
N LYS A 174 -0.08 7.61 -28.18
CA LYS A 174 -0.03 6.35 -28.90
C LYS A 174 -0.20 6.55 -30.41
N MET A 175 -1.16 7.39 -30.81
CA MET A 175 -1.34 7.73 -32.22
C MET A 175 -0.13 8.46 -32.81
N GLU A 176 0.43 9.44 -32.09
CA GLU A 176 1.65 10.15 -32.50
C GLU A 176 2.84 9.19 -32.65
N PHE A 177 2.95 8.19 -31.78
CA PHE A 177 3.98 7.16 -31.90
C PHE A 177 3.76 6.28 -33.13
N GLU A 178 2.54 5.77 -33.36
CA GLU A 178 2.25 4.92 -34.52
C GLU A 178 2.44 5.67 -35.85
N ASP A 179 2.01 6.93 -35.91
CA ASP A 179 2.12 7.76 -37.12
C ASP A 179 3.59 8.07 -37.47
N SER A 180 4.42 8.38 -36.47
CA SER A 180 5.82 8.81 -36.70
C SER A 180 6.86 7.69 -36.62
N PHE A 181 6.58 6.63 -35.85
CA PHE A 181 7.52 5.56 -35.48
C PHE A 181 6.89 4.16 -35.51
N GLY A 182 5.65 3.98 -35.97
CA GLY A 182 5.01 2.67 -36.10
C GLY A 182 5.77 1.73 -37.03
N LEU A 183 5.54 0.42 -36.91
CA LEU A 183 6.17 -0.58 -37.81
C LEU A 183 5.77 -0.34 -39.27
N ASP A 184 4.51 0.00 -39.49
CA ASP A 184 3.93 0.19 -40.83
C ASP A 184 4.14 1.63 -41.37
N CYS A 185 4.82 2.49 -40.61
CA CYS A 185 5.11 3.85 -41.07
C CYS A 185 6.13 3.81 -42.21
N LYS A 186 5.84 4.57 -43.29
CA LYS A 186 6.72 4.69 -44.46
C LYS A 186 8.14 5.07 -44.09
N ASP A 187 8.29 5.91 -43.07
CA ASP A 187 9.60 6.39 -42.64
C ASP A 187 10.40 5.31 -41.89
N THR A 188 9.71 4.49 -41.09
CA THR A 188 10.31 3.32 -40.43
C THR A 188 10.77 2.31 -41.46
N ILE A 189 9.94 1.98 -42.45
CA ILE A 189 10.29 1.07 -43.55
C ILE A 189 11.48 1.62 -44.34
N LYS A 190 11.50 2.94 -44.64
CA LYS A 190 12.62 3.59 -45.33
C LYS A 190 13.95 3.43 -44.56
N ILE A 191 13.93 3.57 -43.23
CA ILE A 191 15.15 3.45 -42.40
C ILE A 191 15.54 1.98 -42.20
N GLU A 192 14.60 1.10 -41.85
CA GLU A 192 14.91 -0.28 -41.45
C GLU A 192 15.23 -1.16 -42.65
N GLU A 193 14.50 -1.03 -43.76
CA GLU A 193 14.64 -1.88 -44.94
C GLU A 193 15.44 -1.19 -46.04
N ASN A 194 15.03 -0.01 -46.51
CA ASN A 194 15.62 0.60 -47.69
C ASN A 194 17.08 1.03 -47.44
N PHE A 195 17.33 1.85 -46.41
CA PHE A 195 18.70 2.30 -46.10
C PHE A 195 19.65 1.15 -45.78
N THR A 196 19.19 0.15 -45.02
CA THR A 196 20.00 -1.04 -44.72
C THR A 196 20.35 -1.82 -46.00
N SER A 197 19.39 -1.96 -46.91
CA SER A 197 19.61 -2.69 -48.17
C SER A 197 20.53 -1.93 -49.13
N GLU A 198 20.35 -0.61 -49.28
CA GLU A 198 21.19 0.24 -50.12
C GLU A 198 22.62 0.32 -49.59
N VAL A 199 22.82 0.44 -48.26
CA VAL A 199 24.18 0.39 -47.69
C VAL A 199 24.86 -0.94 -48.01
N ARG A 200 24.19 -2.07 -47.82
CA ARG A 200 24.76 -3.39 -48.11
C ARG A 200 25.12 -3.54 -49.58
N HIS A 201 24.29 -3.02 -50.48
CA HIS A 201 24.55 -3.04 -51.91
C HIS A 201 25.79 -2.23 -52.26
N MET A 202 25.88 -0.99 -51.78
CA MET A 202 27.05 -0.12 -52.02
C MET A 202 28.33 -0.67 -51.38
N GLU A 203 28.25 -1.24 -50.18
CA GLU A 203 29.37 -1.92 -49.53
C GLU A 203 29.87 -3.09 -50.39
N GLN A 204 28.95 -3.88 -50.95
CA GLN A 204 29.29 -4.99 -51.82
C GLN A 204 29.98 -4.52 -53.11
N GLU A 205 29.46 -3.47 -53.77
CA GLU A 205 30.07 -2.91 -54.97
C GLU A 205 31.48 -2.38 -54.71
N LEU A 206 31.71 -1.65 -53.62
CA LEU A 206 33.04 -1.15 -53.25
C LEU A 206 34.03 -2.31 -53.01
N VAL A 207 33.57 -3.40 -52.39
CA VAL A 207 34.39 -4.60 -52.17
C VAL A 207 34.73 -5.29 -53.49
N GLU A 208 33.78 -5.37 -54.43
CA GLU A 208 33.98 -5.95 -55.75
C GLU A 208 35.01 -5.15 -56.57
N PHE A 209 34.92 -3.81 -56.57
CA PHE A 209 35.94 -2.95 -57.19
C PHE A 209 37.32 -3.15 -56.55
N LEU A 210 37.40 -3.10 -55.21
CA LEU A 210 38.67 -3.24 -54.50
C LEU A 210 39.33 -4.60 -54.76
N ARG A 211 38.53 -5.67 -54.84
CA ARG A 211 38.99 -7.00 -55.23
C ARG A 211 39.54 -7.00 -56.65
N SER A 212 38.85 -6.37 -57.61
CA SER A 212 39.32 -6.28 -59.00
C SER A 212 40.69 -5.58 -59.11
N PHE A 213 40.88 -4.44 -58.44
CA PHE A 213 42.17 -3.73 -58.42
C PHE A 213 43.28 -4.53 -57.73
N THR A 214 42.94 -5.26 -56.66
CA THR A 214 43.89 -6.11 -55.93
C THR A 214 44.31 -7.30 -56.80
N ASP A 215 43.36 -7.97 -57.44
CA ASP A 215 43.61 -9.08 -58.36
C ASP A 215 44.48 -8.63 -59.56
N HIS A 216 44.24 -7.42 -60.10
CA HIS A 216 45.08 -6.84 -61.15
C HIS A 216 46.51 -6.58 -60.67
N PHE A 217 46.69 -5.96 -59.48
CA PHE A 217 48.01 -5.73 -58.90
C PHE A 217 48.77 -7.04 -58.63
N ASP A 218 48.10 -8.06 -58.12
CA ASP A 218 48.69 -9.37 -57.86
C ASP A 218 49.14 -10.04 -59.17
N LYS A 219 48.33 -9.97 -60.25
CA LYS A 219 48.73 -10.42 -61.59
C LYS A 219 49.95 -9.66 -62.12
N CYS A 220 50.01 -8.33 -61.95
CA CYS A 220 51.17 -7.52 -62.31
C CYS A 220 52.42 -7.95 -61.53
N LYS A 221 52.28 -8.25 -60.24
CA LYS A 221 53.40 -8.73 -59.40
C LYS A 221 53.87 -10.12 -59.82
N MET A 222 52.95 -11.02 -60.20
CA MET A 222 53.28 -12.34 -60.72
C MET A 222 54.12 -12.29 -62.00
N LEU A 223 53.91 -11.28 -62.87
CA LEU A 223 54.72 -11.08 -64.08
C LEU A 223 56.20 -10.77 -63.82
N VAL A 224 56.54 -10.27 -62.62
CA VAL A 224 57.93 -9.99 -62.21
C VAL A 224 58.55 -11.14 -61.42
N ASN A 225 57.74 -12.06 -60.89
CA ASN A 225 58.25 -13.27 -60.24
C ASN A 225 58.77 -14.27 -61.28
N THR A 226 59.97 -14.80 -61.01
CA THR A 226 60.75 -15.61 -61.96
C THR A 226 60.24 -17.04 -62.16
N GLU A 227 59.23 -17.49 -61.39
CA GLU A 227 58.83 -18.90 -61.28
C GLU A 227 57.81 -19.40 -62.32
N LEU A 228 57.28 -18.52 -63.18
CA LEU A 228 56.31 -18.91 -64.23
C LEU A 228 56.99 -19.41 -65.52
N SER A 229 56.35 -20.33 -66.23
CA SER A 229 56.78 -20.77 -67.57
C SER A 229 56.73 -19.60 -68.58
N ASP A 230 57.52 -19.67 -69.64
CA ASP A 230 57.59 -18.59 -70.63
C ASP A 230 56.30 -18.45 -71.47
N GLU A 231 55.51 -19.52 -71.61
CA GLU A 231 54.17 -19.47 -72.23
C GLU A 231 53.16 -18.77 -71.31
N ASP A 232 53.08 -19.17 -70.04
CA ASP A 232 52.16 -18.58 -69.06
C ASP A 232 52.46 -17.09 -68.82
N LYS A 233 53.74 -16.70 -68.82
CA LYS A 233 54.16 -15.29 -68.72
C LYS A 233 53.66 -14.46 -69.89
N ASN A 234 53.67 -15.00 -71.10
CA ASN A 234 53.27 -14.27 -72.29
C ASN A 234 51.75 -14.07 -72.36
N ASP A 235 50.98 -15.07 -71.95
CA ASP A 235 49.53 -14.97 -71.88
C ASP A 235 49.06 -14.10 -70.71
N LEU A 236 49.71 -14.20 -69.54
CA LEU A 236 49.46 -13.28 -68.43
C LEU A 236 49.80 -11.83 -68.80
N PHE A 237 50.85 -11.61 -69.58
CA PHE A 237 51.24 -10.27 -70.03
C PHE A 237 50.19 -9.64 -70.94
N LYS A 238 49.60 -10.41 -71.87
CA LYS A 238 48.49 -9.92 -72.71
C LYS A 238 47.27 -9.53 -71.89
N ILE A 239 46.93 -10.32 -70.86
CA ILE A 239 45.81 -10.05 -69.96
C ILE A 239 46.07 -8.76 -69.18
N VAL A 240 47.24 -8.64 -68.54
CA VAL A 240 47.60 -7.46 -67.77
C VAL A 240 47.66 -6.21 -68.64
N GLN A 241 48.21 -6.29 -69.85
CA GLN A 241 48.28 -5.15 -70.76
C GLN A 241 46.90 -4.66 -71.20
N ARG A 242 45.95 -5.58 -71.40
CA ARG A 242 44.56 -5.23 -71.69
C ARG A 242 43.89 -4.61 -70.46
N ASP A 243 43.98 -5.26 -69.32
CA ASP A 243 43.36 -4.79 -68.07
C ASP A 243 43.94 -3.41 -67.64
N ASP A 244 45.23 -3.14 -67.89
CA ASP A 244 45.88 -1.85 -67.63
C ASP A 244 45.34 -0.72 -68.53
N SER A 245 44.91 -1.04 -69.77
CA SER A 245 44.27 -0.07 -70.67
C SER A 245 42.83 0.29 -70.27
N GLU A 246 42.16 -0.58 -69.51
CA GLU A 246 40.80 -0.38 -69.00
C GLU A 246 40.80 0.22 -67.58
N LEU A 247 41.95 0.26 -66.92
CA LEU A 247 42.12 0.62 -65.52
C LEU A 247 41.59 2.02 -65.18
N ASP A 248 41.84 3.01 -66.04
CA ASP A 248 41.35 4.39 -65.87
C ASP A 248 39.81 4.46 -66.00
N SER A 249 39.23 3.65 -66.88
CA SER A 249 37.77 3.58 -67.03
C SER A 249 37.12 2.94 -65.81
N ILE A 250 37.68 1.85 -65.29
CA ILE A 250 37.17 1.19 -64.08
C ILE A 250 37.33 2.12 -62.87
N MET A 251 38.42 2.90 -62.82
CA MET A 251 38.63 3.89 -61.77
C MET A 251 37.58 4.99 -61.78
N HIS A 252 37.19 5.48 -62.96
CA HIS A 252 36.11 6.46 -63.09
C HIS A 252 34.77 5.91 -62.57
N VAL A 253 34.45 4.64 -62.86
CA VAL A 253 33.23 4.01 -62.34
C VAL A 253 33.28 3.88 -60.81
N LEU A 254 34.46 3.60 -60.23
CA LEU A 254 34.62 3.62 -58.77
C LEU A 254 34.44 5.03 -58.18
N GLU A 255 34.92 6.07 -58.86
CA GLU A 255 34.69 7.46 -58.45
C GLU A 255 33.20 7.82 -58.50
N GLU A 256 32.47 7.40 -59.53
CA GLU A 256 31.01 7.54 -59.61
C GLU A 256 30.29 6.80 -58.47
N ALA A 257 30.64 5.54 -58.20
CA ALA A 257 30.08 4.78 -57.08
C ALA A 257 30.39 5.44 -55.72
N ALA A 258 31.59 6.02 -55.56
CA ALA A 258 31.93 6.77 -54.37
C ALA A 258 31.09 8.06 -54.23
N ASP A 259 30.81 8.76 -55.32
CA ASP A 259 29.94 9.94 -55.32
C ASP A 259 28.47 9.58 -55.01
N GLU A 260 27.99 8.44 -55.50
CA GLU A 260 26.67 7.89 -55.13
C GLU A 260 26.58 7.61 -53.63
N VAL A 261 27.60 6.98 -53.04
CA VAL A 261 27.70 6.78 -51.59
C VAL A 261 27.64 8.13 -50.85
N ILE A 262 28.30 9.17 -51.35
CA ILE A 262 28.28 10.50 -50.73
C ILE A 262 26.88 11.12 -50.77
N SER A 263 26.22 11.04 -51.92
CA SER A 263 24.86 11.54 -52.11
C SER A 263 23.88 10.83 -51.17
N PHE A 264 23.89 9.49 -51.19
CA PHE A 264 23.06 8.65 -50.33
C PHE A 264 23.31 8.92 -48.84
N THR A 265 24.57 8.93 -48.40
CA THR A 265 24.90 9.16 -46.98
C THR A 265 24.50 10.56 -46.51
N THR A 266 24.48 11.55 -47.41
CA THR A 266 23.99 12.89 -47.12
C THR A 266 22.48 12.92 -46.97
N GLU A 267 21.72 12.27 -47.87
CA GLU A 267 20.27 12.15 -47.75
C GLU A 267 19.87 11.39 -46.49
N ALA A 268 20.49 10.24 -46.24
CA ALA A 268 20.21 9.40 -45.08
C ALA A 268 20.44 10.15 -43.76
N LYS A 269 21.55 10.88 -43.65
CA LYS A 269 21.84 11.70 -42.46
C LYS A 269 20.85 12.85 -42.29
N ALA A 270 20.47 13.54 -43.36
CA ALA A 270 19.48 14.61 -43.28
C ALA A 270 18.12 14.07 -42.79
N PHE A 271 17.70 12.91 -43.30
CA PHE A 271 16.47 12.25 -42.89
C PHE A 271 16.52 11.78 -41.43
N LEU A 272 17.62 11.16 -41.00
CA LEU A 272 17.79 10.71 -39.61
C LEU A 272 17.82 11.88 -38.63
N ASN A 273 18.39 13.02 -39.01
CA ASN A 273 18.36 14.25 -38.19
C ASN A 273 16.93 14.78 -38.01
N GLN A 274 16.10 14.75 -39.06
CA GLN A 274 14.68 15.12 -38.93
C GLN A 274 13.95 14.20 -37.94
N LYS A 275 14.23 12.89 -37.98
CA LYS A 275 13.65 11.93 -37.03
C LYS A 275 14.13 12.12 -35.60
N GLU A 276 15.33 12.63 -35.40
CA GLU A 276 15.82 13.01 -34.07
C GLU A 276 15.00 14.18 -33.48
N GLU A 277 14.60 15.15 -34.30
CA GLU A 277 13.72 16.25 -33.86
C GLU A 277 12.33 15.75 -33.44
N GLU A 278 11.70 14.90 -34.26
CA GLU A 278 10.40 14.27 -33.95
C GLU A 278 10.46 13.47 -32.64
N LYS A 279 11.59 12.78 -32.42
CA LYS A 279 11.85 12.04 -31.19
C LYS A 279 11.85 12.95 -29.96
N GLU A 280 12.52 14.09 -30.01
CA GLU A 280 12.58 14.99 -28.85
C GLU A 280 11.20 15.61 -28.56
N VAL A 281 10.36 15.84 -29.58
CA VAL A 281 8.95 16.23 -29.40
C VAL A 281 8.17 15.15 -28.65
N LEU A 282 8.26 13.89 -29.09
CA LEU A 282 7.54 12.78 -28.45
C LEU A 282 8.01 12.56 -27.01
N LYS A 283 9.32 12.62 -26.78
CA LYS A 283 9.93 12.54 -25.45
C LYS A 283 9.45 13.67 -24.52
N ALA A 284 9.29 14.89 -25.04
CA ALA A 284 8.72 15.99 -24.27
C ALA A 284 7.24 15.75 -23.93
N SER A 285 6.46 15.17 -24.85
CA SER A 285 5.07 14.73 -24.60
C SER A 285 5.00 13.65 -23.50
N ILE A 286 5.88 12.65 -23.55
CA ILE A 286 6.04 11.64 -22.51
C ILE A 286 6.38 12.27 -21.16
N GLY A 287 7.35 13.19 -21.14
CA GLY A 287 7.74 13.89 -19.90
C GLY A 287 6.58 14.66 -19.27
N LYS A 288 5.74 15.32 -20.07
CA LYS A 288 4.52 16.00 -19.59
C LYS A 288 3.52 15.02 -18.98
N LEU A 289 3.30 13.88 -19.63
CA LEU A 289 2.40 12.83 -19.14
C LEU A 289 2.89 12.21 -17.82
N LEU A 290 4.18 11.93 -17.69
CA LEU A 290 4.77 11.41 -16.46
C LEU A 290 4.63 12.41 -15.29
N MET A 291 4.82 13.70 -15.55
CA MET A 291 4.57 14.74 -14.53
C MET A 291 3.09 14.80 -14.11
N GLU A 292 2.16 14.59 -15.04
CA GLU A 292 0.73 14.56 -14.72
C GLU A 292 0.34 13.32 -13.91
N LEU A 293 0.87 12.14 -14.26
CA LEU A 293 0.73 10.93 -13.46
C LEU A 293 1.26 11.13 -12.04
N LYS A 294 2.44 11.76 -11.90
CA LYS A 294 3.01 12.08 -10.59
C LYS A 294 2.13 13.03 -9.77
N LYS A 295 1.48 14.01 -10.40
CA LYS A 295 0.52 14.89 -9.69
C LYS A 295 -0.65 14.12 -9.11
N HIS A 296 -1.05 12.98 -9.71
CA HIS A 296 -2.11 12.16 -9.16
C HIS A 296 -1.71 11.44 -7.86
N GLU A 297 -0.42 11.23 -7.60
CA GLU A 297 0.07 10.67 -6.32
C GLU A 297 -0.28 11.56 -5.14
N GLU A 298 -0.17 12.89 -5.29
CA GLU A 298 -0.53 13.85 -4.22
C GLU A 298 -2.02 13.75 -3.85
N TYR A 299 -2.90 13.61 -4.85
CA TYR A 299 -4.33 13.39 -4.60
C TYR A 299 -4.58 12.05 -3.90
N LEU A 300 -3.88 10.98 -4.31
CA LEU A 300 -3.98 9.67 -3.68
C LEU A 300 -3.54 9.70 -2.21
N SER A 301 -2.50 10.46 -1.87
CA SER A 301 -2.06 10.64 -0.48
C SER A 301 -3.13 11.30 0.40
N VAL A 302 -3.92 12.22 -0.16
CA VAL A 302 -5.07 12.80 0.56
C VAL A 302 -6.15 11.75 0.83
N PHE A 303 -6.47 10.89 -0.15
CA PHE A 303 -7.43 9.79 0.06
C PHE A 303 -6.94 8.82 1.15
N GLU A 304 -5.66 8.46 1.11
CA GLU A 304 -5.03 7.60 2.12
C GLU A 304 -5.10 8.23 3.52
N GLY A 305 -4.76 9.53 3.65
CA GLY A 305 -4.82 10.25 4.91
C GLY A 305 -6.21 10.25 5.54
N ILE A 306 -7.26 10.41 4.72
CA ILE A 306 -8.64 10.37 5.23
C ILE A 306 -9.09 8.92 5.51
N SER A 307 -8.67 7.95 4.70
CA SER A 307 -8.91 6.53 4.99
C SER A 307 -8.39 6.16 6.38
N ASN A 308 -7.15 6.56 6.69
CA ASN A 308 -6.54 6.35 8.00
C ASN A 308 -7.29 7.08 9.13
N LEU A 309 -7.84 8.27 8.87
CA LEU A 309 -8.67 8.99 9.85
C LEU A 309 -9.96 8.23 10.15
N ILE A 310 -10.65 7.73 9.13
CA ILE A 310 -11.89 6.96 9.28
C ILE A 310 -11.63 5.63 9.98
N GLU A 311 -10.51 4.96 9.68
CA GLU A 311 -10.10 3.73 10.34
C GLU A 311 -9.82 3.94 11.85
N LYS A 312 -9.18 5.05 12.20
CA LYS A 312 -9.00 5.44 13.62
C LYS A 312 -10.34 5.71 14.30
N PHE A 313 -11.26 6.40 13.63
CA PHE A 313 -12.62 6.63 14.15
C PHE A 313 -13.35 5.29 14.38
N LYS A 314 -13.36 4.40 13.38
CA LYS A 314 -13.93 3.04 13.47
C LYS A 314 -13.37 2.28 14.67
N SER A 315 -12.05 2.27 14.83
CA SER A 315 -11.37 1.56 15.92
C SER A 315 -11.74 2.13 17.29
N SER A 316 -11.80 3.46 17.43
CA SER A 316 -12.26 4.12 18.65
C SER A 316 -13.71 3.77 18.98
N CYS A 317 -14.61 3.79 18.00
CA CYS A 317 -16.01 3.40 18.21
C CYS A 317 -16.17 1.94 18.62
N MET A 318 -15.39 1.02 18.04
CA MET A 318 -15.41 -0.39 18.42
C MET A 318 -14.95 -0.59 19.87
N GLN A 319 -13.95 0.17 20.32
CA GLN A 319 -13.54 0.17 21.72
C GLN A 319 -14.67 0.70 22.62
N ASP A 320 -15.29 1.83 22.29
CA ASP A 320 -16.37 2.40 23.09
C ASP A 320 -17.59 1.46 23.17
N ILE A 321 -17.88 0.70 22.10
CA ILE A 321 -18.90 -0.35 22.10
C ILE A 321 -18.54 -1.47 23.08
N GLN A 322 -17.27 -1.87 23.11
CA GLN A 322 -16.80 -2.91 24.02
C GLN A 322 -16.91 -2.45 25.48
N GLU A 323 -16.51 -1.22 25.77
CA GLU A 323 -16.65 -0.61 27.10
C GLU A 323 -18.14 -0.50 27.51
N ALA A 324 -19.03 -0.17 26.57
CA ALA A 324 -20.48 -0.17 26.80
C ALA A 324 -21.03 -1.56 27.15
N LYS A 325 -20.56 -2.62 26.47
CA LYS A 325 -20.92 -4.01 26.78
C LYS A 325 -20.49 -4.38 28.20
N GLU A 326 -19.26 -4.03 28.59
CA GLU A 326 -18.72 -4.31 29.92
C GLU A 326 -19.48 -3.54 31.01
N LEU A 327 -19.81 -2.27 30.76
CA LEU A 327 -20.60 -1.46 31.67
C LEU A 327 -22.01 -2.02 31.87
N HIS A 328 -22.65 -2.52 30.80
CA HIS A 328 -23.94 -3.21 30.91
C HIS A 328 -23.84 -4.43 31.83
N GLN A 329 -22.83 -5.29 31.64
CA GLN A 329 -22.61 -6.46 32.48
C GLN A 329 -22.30 -6.09 33.93
N PHE A 330 -21.58 -4.99 34.15
CA PHE A 330 -21.34 -4.46 35.49
C PHE A 330 -22.66 -4.07 36.17
N TYR A 331 -23.55 -3.37 35.47
CA TYR A 331 -24.87 -3.00 36.00
C TYR A 331 -25.77 -4.22 36.28
N GLU A 332 -25.69 -5.28 35.48
CA GLU A 332 -26.36 -6.56 35.78
C GLU A 332 -25.87 -7.15 37.10
N LYS A 333 -24.55 -7.27 37.26
CA LYS A 333 -23.95 -7.82 38.47
C LYS A 333 -24.20 -6.95 39.70
N PHE A 334 -24.29 -5.63 39.53
CA PHE A 334 -24.65 -4.70 40.58
C PHE A 334 -26.08 -4.97 41.10
N GLU A 335 -27.06 -5.12 40.20
CA GLU A 335 -28.44 -5.47 40.55
C GLU A 335 -28.51 -6.83 41.28
N GLU A 336 -27.83 -7.86 40.77
CA GLU A 336 -27.78 -9.19 41.40
C GLU A 336 -27.13 -9.17 42.80
N SER A 337 -26.05 -8.40 42.93
CA SER A 337 -25.33 -8.22 44.20
C SER A 337 -26.19 -7.48 45.21
N TYR A 338 -27.00 -6.52 44.76
CA TYR A 338 -27.97 -5.83 45.62
C TYR A 338 -29.01 -6.79 46.20
N TYR A 339 -29.62 -7.66 45.38
CA TYR A 339 -30.55 -8.66 45.91
C TYR A 339 -29.88 -9.66 46.86
N SER A 340 -28.61 -9.98 46.64
CA SER A 340 -27.81 -10.81 47.55
C SER A 340 -27.54 -10.09 48.88
N LEU A 341 -27.29 -8.78 48.84
CA LEU A 341 -27.15 -7.94 50.03
C LEU A 341 -28.45 -7.94 50.86
N LEU A 342 -29.62 -7.84 50.24
CA LEU A 342 -30.91 -7.91 50.97
C LEU A 342 -31.06 -9.23 51.73
N LYS A 343 -30.66 -10.36 51.13
CA LYS A 343 -30.67 -11.67 51.79
C LYS A 343 -29.70 -11.70 52.98
N GLU A 344 -28.50 -11.14 52.81
CA GLU A 344 -27.51 -11.07 53.88
C GLU A 344 -27.98 -10.18 55.04
N VAL A 345 -28.64 -9.05 54.76
CA VAL A 345 -29.23 -8.19 55.79
C VAL A 345 -30.29 -8.95 56.59
N ARG A 346 -31.20 -9.67 55.91
CA ARG A 346 -32.19 -10.52 56.60
C ARG A 346 -31.53 -11.59 57.46
N ARG A 347 -30.52 -12.29 56.92
CA ARG A 347 -29.75 -13.30 57.67
C ARG A 347 -29.12 -12.71 58.94
N ARG A 348 -28.56 -11.50 58.87
CA ARG A 348 -27.98 -10.80 60.03
C ARG A 348 -29.04 -10.45 61.07
N LYS A 349 -30.23 -9.98 60.65
CA LYS A 349 -31.38 -9.74 61.55
C LYS A 349 -31.84 -11.03 62.24
N ASP A 350 -31.88 -12.15 61.51
CA ASP A 350 -32.23 -13.45 62.09
C ASP A 350 -31.21 -13.94 63.11
N VAL A 351 -29.90 -13.74 62.82
CA VAL A 351 -28.83 -14.08 63.75
C VAL A 351 -28.91 -13.21 65.01
N ALA A 352 -29.14 -11.90 64.88
CA ALA A 352 -29.34 -11.01 66.02
C ALA A 352 -30.55 -11.45 66.87
N SER A 353 -31.66 -11.82 66.24
CA SER A 353 -32.85 -12.33 66.93
C SER A 353 -32.58 -13.64 67.66
N LYS A 354 -31.80 -14.55 67.05
CA LYS A 354 -31.36 -15.80 67.70
C LYS A 354 -30.46 -15.52 68.90
N MET A 355 -29.52 -14.58 68.78
CA MET A 355 -28.68 -14.13 69.91
C MET A 355 -29.56 -13.57 71.04
N SER A 356 -30.55 -12.73 70.74
CA SER A 356 -31.48 -12.18 71.74
C SER A 356 -32.24 -13.28 72.46
N ARG A 357 -32.76 -14.27 71.72
CA ARG A 357 -33.48 -15.40 72.32
C ARG A 357 -32.59 -16.22 73.24
N ILE A 358 -31.33 -16.45 72.89
CA ILE A 358 -30.39 -17.18 73.74
C ILE A 358 -30.13 -16.42 75.04
N LEU A 359 -29.85 -15.11 74.96
CA LEU A 359 -29.58 -14.29 76.15
C LEU A 359 -30.82 -14.16 77.04
N GLN A 360 -32.01 -13.98 76.46
CA GLN A 360 -33.27 -13.97 77.20
C GLN A 360 -33.53 -15.30 77.91
N ASN A 361 -33.32 -16.43 77.24
CA ASN A 361 -33.47 -17.75 77.86
C ASN A 361 -32.46 -17.97 79.00
N CYS A 362 -31.20 -17.53 78.81
CA CYS A 362 -30.17 -17.59 79.85
C CYS A 362 -30.56 -16.74 81.07
N GLU A 363 -31.02 -15.52 80.83
CA GLU A 363 -31.50 -14.61 81.86
C GLU A 363 -32.68 -15.20 82.64
N THR A 364 -33.65 -15.83 81.96
CA THR A 364 -34.75 -16.55 82.62
C THR A 364 -34.23 -17.71 83.48
N GLN A 365 -33.34 -18.55 82.95
CA GLN A 365 -32.77 -19.68 83.71
C GLN A 365 -32.00 -19.23 84.95
N LEU A 366 -31.20 -18.17 84.86
CA LEU A 366 -30.48 -17.60 86.00
C LEU A 366 -31.44 -17.01 87.05
N ARG A 367 -32.52 -16.34 86.61
CA ARG A 367 -33.56 -15.83 87.52
C ARG A 367 -34.29 -16.96 88.26
N ASP A 368 -34.62 -18.04 87.56
CA ASP A 368 -35.30 -19.20 88.16
C ASP A 368 -34.42 -19.89 89.21
N LEU A 369 -33.12 -20.08 88.91
CA LEU A 369 -32.14 -20.61 89.87
C LEU A 369 -32.00 -19.71 91.10
N ASN A 370 -31.94 -18.40 90.89
CA ASN A 370 -31.84 -17.44 91.98
C ASN A 370 -33.10 -17.42 92.86
N PHE A 371 -34.29 -17.53 92.26
CA PHE A 371 -35.52 -17.65 93.03
C PHE A 371 -35.56 -18.91 93.89
N ALA A 372 -35.08 -20.04 93.35
CA ALA A 372 -34.94 -21.28 94.12
C ALA A 372 -33.93 -21.13 95.27
N ASP A 373 -32.75 -20.55 95.01
CA ASP A 373 -31.70 -20.32 96.03
C ASP A 373 -32.20 -19.41 97.17
N ILE A 374 -32.84 -18.27 96.85
CA ILE A 374 -33.42 -17.38 97.87
C ILE A 374 -34.45 -18.13 98.71
N LYS A 375 -35.30 -18.97 98.09
CA LYS A 375 -36.31 -19.76 98.82
C LYS A 375 -35.67 -20.78 99.76
N GLU A 376 -34.62 -21.47 99.31
CA GLU A 376 -33.86 -22.42 100.15
C GLU A 376 -33.13 -21.72 101.30
N ARG A 377 -32.50 -20.56 101.05
CA ARG A 377 -31.87 -19.73 102.10
C ARG A 377 -32.89 -19.24 103.12
N GLN A 378 -34.08 -18.81 102.68
CA GLN A 378 -35.17 -18.42 103.58
C GLN A 378 -35.67 -19.59 104.43
N ALA A 379 -35.83 -20.77 103.85
CA ALA A 379 -36.22 -21.97 104.59
C ALA A 379 -35.15 -22.37 105.61
N PHE A 380 -33.88 -22.35 105.21
CA PHE A 380 -32.73 -22.60 106.09
C PHE A 380 -32.71 -21.65 107.28
N LEU A 381 -32.89 -20.34 107.05
CA LEU A 381 -32.94 -19.32 108.09
C LEU A 381 -34.15 -19.47 109.01
N LEU A 382 -35.32 -19.85 108.48
CA LEU A 382 -36.52 -20.09 109.29
C LEU A 382 -36.32 -21.28 110.25
N GLU A 383 -35.68 -22.34 109.78
CA GLU A 383 -35.45 -23.56 110.55
C GLU A 383 -34.29 -23.43 111.55
N ASN A 384 -33.19 -22.77 111.15
CA ASN A 384 -31.92 -22.80 111.90
C ASN A 384 -31.47 -21.44 112.43
N GLY A 385 -32.00 -20.32 111.91
CA GLY A 385 -31.49 -18.97 112.19
C GLY A 385 -31.56 -18.57 113.66
N ASN A 386 -32.59 -18.99 114.40
CA ASN A 386 -32.72 -18.71 115.85
C ASN A 386 -31.61 -19.37 116.70
N TYR A 387 -30.89 -20.34 116.14
CA TYR A 387 -29.84 -21.10 116.82
C TYR A 387 -28.43 -20.76 116.31
N LEU A 388 -28.30 -19.87 115.33
CA LEU A 388 -27.02 -19.47 114.74
C LEU A 388 -26.77 -17.98 115.01
N PRO A 389 -25.67 -17.62 115.68
CA PRO A 389 -25.34 -16.21 115.86
C PRO A 389 -24.84 -15.62 114.52
N GLU A 390 -25.28 -14.41 114.19
CA GLU A 390 -24.98 -13.73 112.92
C GLU A 390 -23.47 -13.63 112.61
N ASN A 391 -22.63 -13.56 113.64
CA ASN A 391 -21.18 -13.49 113.52
C ASN A 391 -20.49 -14.80 113.08
N ILE A 392 -21.22 -15.91 112.97
CA ILE A 392 -20.65 -17.19 112.48
C ILE A 392 -20.35 -17.11 110.98
N TRP A 393 -21.13 -16.33 110.23
CA TRP A 393 -20.90 -16.03 108.82
C TRP A 393 -21.38 -14.60 108.47
N PRO A 394 -20.57 -13.59 108.83
CA PRO A 394 -20.96 -12.19 108.73
C PRO A 394 -21.25 -11.76 107.28
N GLY A 395 -22.37 -11.08 107.08
CA GLY A 395 -22.73 -10.46 105.79
C GLY A 395 -23.22 -11.41 104.70
N GLU A 396 -23.29 -12.71 104.97
CA GLU A 396 -23.71 -13.73 104.00
C GLU A 396 -24.87 -14.59 104.54
N ILE A 397 -24.94 -14.81 105.86
CA ILE A 397 -25.94 -15.70 106.46
C ILE A 397 -27.37 -15.23 106.20
N ASP A 398 -27.61 -13.92 106.19
CA ASP A 398 -28.89 -13.27 105.92
C ASP A 398 -28.91 -12.54 104.56
N ASP A 399 -27.87 -12.72 103.73
CA ASP A 399 -27.82 -12.09 102.42
C ASP A 399 -28.71 -12.84 101.41
N LEU A 400 -29.77 -12.16 101.03
CA LEU A 400 -30.71 -12.59 100.00
C LEU A 400 -30.41 -11.93 98.63
N SER A 401 -29.28 -11.25 98.50
CA SER A 401 -28.84 -10.71 97.23
C SER A 401 -28.54 -11.83 96.22
N PRO A 402 -28.86 -11.63 94.93
CA PRO A 402 -28.54 -12.62 93.91
C PRO A 402 -27.05 -12.86 93.76
N LEU A 403 -26.65 -14.12 93.54
CA LEU A 403 -25.26 -14.49 93.28
C LEU A 403 -24.73 -14.07 91.89
N PHE A 404 -25.56 -13.42 91.06
CA PHE A 404 -25.18 -13.05 89.69
C PHE A 404 -25.68 -11.67 89.29
N THR A 405 -24.94 -11.03 88.38
CA THR A 405 -25.36 -9.86 87.61
C THR A 405 -25.17 -10.15 86.12
N LEU A 406 -26.11 -9.70 85.28
CA LEU A 406 -26.04 -9.93 83.83
C LEU A 406 -26.47 -8.67 83.08
N GLU A 407 -25.56 -8.11 82.30
CA GLU A 407 -25.82 -7.00 81.37
C GLU A 407 -25.41 -7.40 79.95
N TYR A 408 -26.28 -7.16 78.98
CA TYR A 408 -25.97 -7.41 77.57
C TYR A 408 -26.67 -6.41 76.65
N GLN A 409 -26.05 -6.14 75.50
CA GLN A 409 -26.63 -5.32 74.43
C GLN A 409 -26.47 -6.02 73.08
N ILE A 410 -27.58 -6.18 72.37
CA ILE A 410 -27.58 -6.62 70.97
C ILE A 410 -27.88 -5.42 70.10
N ARG A 411 -26.95 -5.11 69.19
CA ARG A 411 -27.11 -4.03 68.22
C ARG A 411 -28.30 -4.32 67.31
N LYS A 412 -29.19 -3.33 67.14
CA LYS A 412 -30.21 -3.37 66.10
C LYS A 412 -29.53 -3.22 64.73
N ILE A 413 -29.78 -4.19 63.85
CA ILE A 413 -29.26 -4.25 62.48
C ILE A 413 -30.38 -3.89 61.53
#